data_AF-A0A968X2M1-F1
#
_entry.id   AF-A0A968X2M1-F1
#
_cell.length_a   1.000
_cell.length_b   1.000
_cell.length_c   1.000
_cell.angle_alpha   90.00
_cell.angle_beta   90.00
_cell.angle_gamma   90.00
#
_symmetry.space_group_name_H-M   'P 1'
#
loop_
_entity.id
_entity.type
_entity.pdbx_description
1 polymer ?
#
loop_
_entity_poly.entity_id
_entity_poly.type
_entity_poly.pdbx_seq_one_letter_code
_entity_poly.pdbx_strand_id
1 'polypeptide(L)'
;MMRKTSWPAALMAFMVAWYLWAVLPHLGQYPPPNEWGEMEIMAPAYKLATQGVYGTDLFAGFYRAEQHNYVFMPLFPVLLAGVFKLIGLGLWQARLFTIVCGLLTVLLTYGLGRKLFNSGVGAVAAAALCTIKLSVDERVTGMPLLDIARVVRFDVLVPVWVLLACLCFAHAHQQKHKHQSIANRFLFLCGVCVGLAGLSHVYGLLSCRYLWGCGCGNTGGERFVRWVCMACSAVWLWRLCPGCCLCCKMSRATSGKTCVTRAGLTLPTRSSCCATCATNTIATSTGSAPTTSLSCSRGWACGCCPAVCCSTMRAC
;
A
#
# COMPACT_ATOMS: atom_id res chain seq x y z
N MET A 1 -6.24 41.28 -28.02
CA MET A 1 -5.70 40.40 -26.95
C MET A 1 -6.77 40.21 -25.87
N MET A 2 -7.59 39.16 -25.94
CA MET A 2 -8.53 38.85 -24.85
C MET A 2 -7.73 38.34 -23.64
N ARG A 3 -7.84 39.01 -22.48
CA ARG A 3 -7.30 38.49 -21.21
C ARG A 3 -7.93 37.11 -20.99
N LYS A 4 -7.12 36.06 -21.08
CA LYS A 4 -7.52 34.71 -20.70
C LYS A 4 -8.10 34.79 -19.30
N THR A 5 -9.38 34.49 -19.19
CA THR A 5 -10.12 34.47 -17.93
C THR A 5 -9.40 33.57 -16.94
N SER A 6 -8.96 34.15 -15.82
CA SER A 6 -8.21 33.48 -14.75
C SER A 6 -9.07 32.60 -13.84
N TRP A 7 -10.39 32.58 -14.05
CA TRP A 7 -11.34 31.90 -13.17
C TRP A 7 -11.07 30.39 -13.00
N PRO A 8 -10.65 29.59 -14.01
CA PRO A 8 -10.45 28.15 -13.80
C PRO A 8 -9.26 27.89 -12.87
N ALA A 9 -8.22 28.72 -12.97
CA ALA A 9 -7.05 28.63 -12.09
C ALA A 9 -7.41 29.05 -10.66
N ALA A 10 -8.19 30.13 -10.52
CA ALA A 10 -8.69 30.58 -9.22
C ALA A 10 -9.58 29.51 -8.56
N LEU A 11 -10.50 28.89 -9.32
CA LEU A 11 -11.34 27.80 -8.83
C LEU A 11 -10.50 26.61 -8.38
N MET A 12 -9.50 26.20 -9.17
CA MET A 12 -8.61 25.11 -8.78
C MET A 12 -7.80 25.43 -7.52
N ALA A 13 -7.25 26.64 -7.43
CA ALA A 13 -6.52 27.08 -6.23
C ALA A 13 -7.43 27.06 -5.00
N PHE A 14 -8.67 27.55 -5.14
CA PHE A 14 -9.67 27.49 -4.08
C PHE A 14 -10.00 26.04 -3.69
N MET A 15 -10.23 25.14 -4.65
CA MET A 15 -10.56 23.75 -4.35
C MET A 15 -9.41 23.01 -3.65
N VAL A 16 -8.17 23.25 -4.07
CA VAL A 16 -6.99 22.69 -3.40
C VAL A 16 -6.85 23.24 -1.98
N ALA A 17 -7.01 24.56 -1.80
CA ALA A 17 -6.94 25.19 -0.48
C ALA A 17 -8.04 24.67 0.44
N TRP A 18 -9.27 24.57 -0.07
CA TRP A 18 -10.41 24.02 0.67
C TRP A 18 -10.20 22.56 1.05
N TYR A 19 -9.73 21.71 0.11
CA TYR A 19 -9.41 20.31 0.37
C TYR A 19 -8.36 20.17 1.48
N LEU A 20 -7.26 20.89 1.38
CA LEU A 20 -6.19 20.85 2.39
C LEU A 20 -6.66 21.38 3.74
N TRP A 21 -7.40 22.49 3.75
CA TRP A 21 -7.97 23.06 4.96
C TRP A 21 -8.97 22.11 5.64
N ALA A 22 -9.79 21.42 4.87
CA ALA A 22 -10.76 20.46 5.39
C ALA A 22 -10.06 19.25 6.03
N VAL A 23 -8.96 18.75 5.44
CA VAL A 23 -8.34 17.51 5.91
C VAL A 23 -7.24 17.72 6.94
N LEU A 24 -6.30 18.65 6.71
CA LEU A 24 -5.05 18.75 7.47
C LEU A 24 -5.22 18.89 9.00
N PRO A 25 -6.15 19.71 9.52
CA PRO A 25 -6.29 19.91 10.97
C PRO A 25 -6.70 18.65 11.74
N HIS A 26 -7.29 17.66 11.05
CA HIS A 26 -7.95 16.52 11.69
C HIS A 26 -7.25 15.18 11.47
N LEU A 27 -6.11 15.13 10.75
CA LEU A 27 -5.45 13.86 10.38
C LEU A 27 -5.27 12.89 11.55
N GLY A 28 -4.85 13.39 12.72
CA GLY A 28 -4.52 12.55 13.87
C GLY A 28 -5.73 12.13 14.70
N GLN A 29 -6.87 12.80 14.53
CA GLN A 29 -8.02 12.68 15.43
C GLN A 29 -9.25 12.09 14.74
N TYR A 30 -9.45 12.40 13.45
CA TYR A 30 -10.66 12.01 12.72
C TYR A 30 -10.35 11.45 11.31
N PRO A 31 -10.99 10.34 10.91
CA PRO A 31 -11.82 9.48 11.76
C PRO A 31 -10.98 8.89 12.91
N PRO A 32 -11.60 8.54 14.05
CA PRO A 32 -10.89 7.75 15.06
C PRO A 32 -10.33 6.51 14.35
N PRO A 33 -9.19 5.94 14.75
CA PRO A 33 -8.76 4.63 14.26
C PRO A 33 -9.72 3.57 14.83
N ASN A 34 -10.94 3.52 14.28
CA ASN A 34 -12.06 2.72 14.76
C ASN A 34 -12.33 1.50 13.87
N GLU A 35 -11.56 1.33 12.81
CA GLU A 35 -11.64 0.17 11.93
C GLU A 35 -10.29 -0.55 11.93
N TRP A 36 -10.34 -1.84 12.23
CA TRP A 36 -9.22 -2.77 12.13
C TRP A 36 -8.48 -2.67 10.77
N GLY A 37 -9.15 -2.17 9.73
CA GLY A 37 -8.61 -2.00 8.39
C GLY A 37 -7.38 -1.08 8.28
N GLU A 38 -7.34 0.08 8.94
CA GLU A 38 -6.17 0.98 8.81
C GLU A 38 -4.91 0.34 9.39
N MET A 39 -5.03 -0.28 10.57
CA MET A 39 -3.91 -0.97 11.21
C MET A 39 -3.44 -2.18 10.40
N GLU A 40 -4.38 -2.93 9.82
CA GLU A 40 -4.08 -4.08 8.97
C GLU A 40 -3.28 -3.69 7.71
N ILE A 41 -3.64 -2.54 7.10
CA ILE A 41 -2.96 -2.00 5.92
C ILE A 41 -1.59 -1.42 6.30
N MET A 42 -1.48 -0.77 7.46
CA MET A 42 -0.23 -0.16 7.94
C MET A 42 0.78 -1.18 8.46
N ALA A 43 0.34 -2.29 9.05
CA ALA A 43 1.21 -3.31 9.65
C ALA A 43 2.33 -3.82 8.70
N PRO A 44 2.05 -4.24 7.45
CA PRO A 44 3.10 -4.68 6.54
C PRO A 44 4.05 -3.56 6.14
N ALA A 45 3.57 -2.31 6.04
CA ALA A 45 4.41 -1.15 5.76
C ALA A 45 5.34 -0.85 6.95
N TYR A 46 4.81 -0.91 8.17
CA TYR A 46 5.57 -0.72 9.40
C TYR A 46 6.69 -1.78 9.54
N LYS A 47 6.35 -3.06 9.34
CA LYS A 47 7.32 -4.16 9.43
C LYS A 47 8.38 -4.07 8.34
N LEU A 48 7.98 -3.72 7.11
CA LEU A 48 8.93 -3.50 6.02
C LEU A 48 9.86 -2.31 6.30
N ALA A 49 9.35 -1.23 6.90
CA ALA A 49 10.15 -0.06 7.25
C ALA A 49 11.17 -0.35 8.35
N THR A 50 10.77 -1.08 9.39
CA THR A 50 11.58 -1.32 10.60
C THR A 50 12.48 -2.55 10.51
N GLN A 51 11.99 -3.64 9.93
CA GLN A 51 12.68 -4.94 9.89
C GLN A 51 13.14 -5.35 8.49
N GLY A 52 12.68 -4.65 7.44
CA GLY A 52 13.00 -5.02 6.05
C GLY A 52 12.26 -6.27 5.56
N VAL A 53 11.23 -6.72 6.28
CA VAL A 53 10.43 -7.92 5.94
C VAL A 53 9.04 -7.48 5.49
N TYR A 54 8.61 -7.93 4.30
CA TYR A 54 7.26 -7.66 3.79
C TYR A 54 6.25 -8.69 4.32
N GLY A 55 5.94 -8.62 5.61
CA GLY A 55 4.99 -9.48 6.32
C GLY A 55 4.21 -8.71 7.39
N THR A 56 3.32 -9.37 8.11
CA THR A 56 2.50 -8.76 9.17
C THR A 56 2.47 -9.63 10.42
N ASP A 57 2.75 -9.04 11.58
CA ASP A 57 2.71 -9.74 12.87
C ASP A 57 1.27 -9.90 13.41
N LEU A 58 0.30 -9.19 12.83
CA LEU A 58 -1.12 -9.31 13.19
C LEU A 58 -1.67 -10.72 12.94
N PHE A 59 -1.05 -11.46 12.02
CA PHE A 59 -1.42 -12.82 11.65
C PHE A 59 -0.27 -13.82 11.90
N ALA A 60 0.60 -13.53 12.87
CA ALA A 60 1.73 -14.41 13.19
C ALA A 60 1.25 -15.84 13.49
N GLY A 61 1.93 -16.83 12.90
CA GLY A 61 1.56 -18.24 13.02
C GLY A 61 0.55 -18.72 11.97
N PHE A 62 -0.04 -17.82 11.18
CA PHE A 62 -0.92 -18.17 10.07
C PHE A 62 -0.15 -18.16 8.75
N TYR A 63 0.14 -19.34 8.17
CA TYR A 63 0.80 -19.49 6.86
C TYR A 63 2.08 -18.66 6.65
N ARG A 64 2.85 -18.44 7.73
CA ARG A 64 4.04 -17.57 7.72
C ARG A 64 3.74 -16.13 7.29
N ALA A 65 2.56 -15.60 7.64
CA ALA A 65 2.16 -14.24 7.34
C ALA A 65 3.11 -13.20 7.95
N GLU A 66 3.82 -13.55 9.03
CA GLU A 66 4.86 -12.74 9.60
C GLU A 66 6.06 -12.53 8.66
N GLN A 67 6.25 -13.38 7.66
CA GLN A 67 7.31 -13.26 6.66
C GLN A 67 6.81 -12.78 5.30
N HIS A 68 5.54 -13.03 4.98
CA HIS A 68 4.96 -12.72 3.68
C HIS A 68 3.53 -12.21 3.82
N ASN A 69 3.26 -11.00 3.36
CA ASN A 69 1.90 -10.48 3.31
C ASN A 69 1.24 -10.77 1.95
N TYR A 70 0.17 -11.57 1.97
CA TYR A 70 -0.63 -11.90 0.76
C TYR A 70 -2.01 -11.23 0.73
N VAL A 71 -2.39 -10.52 1.79
CA VAL A 71 -3.73 -9.94 1.92
C VAL A 71 -3.95 -8.79 0.92
N PHE A 72 -2.92 -7.97 0.69
CA PHE A 72 -3.01 -6.79 -0.17
C PHE A 72 -1.94 -6.79 -1.26
N MET A 73 -2.21 -6.06 -2.35
CA MET A 73 -1.22 -5.85 -3.41
C MET A 73 -0.05 -5.00 -2.88
N PRO A 74 1.19 -5.26 -3.32
CA PRO A 74 2.38 -4.80 -2.62
C PRO A 74 2.71 -3.32 -2.80
N LEU A 75 2.21 -2.65 -3.84
CA LEU A 75 2.72 -1.31 -4.17
C LEU A 75 2.41 -0.28 -3.07
N PHE A 76 1.19 -0.30 -2.54
CA PHE A 76 0.78 0.67 -1.53
C PHE A 76 1.58 0.52 -0.21
N PRO A 77 1.68 -0.67 0.42
CA PRO A 77 2.50 -0.84 1.61
C PRO A 77 3.99 -0.56 1.40
N VAL A 78 4.54 -0.84 0.21
CA VAL A 78 5.96 -0.56 -0.10
C VAL A 78 6.22 0.94 -0.17
N LEU A 79 5.34 1.71 -0.82
CA LEU A 79 5.44 3.17 -0.85
C LEU A 79 5.26 3.77 0.55
N LEU A 80 4.30 3.24 1.32
CA LEU A 80 4.04 3.67 2.69
C LEU A 80 5.24 3.38 3.63
N ALA A 81 5.90 2.23 3.46
CA ALA A 81 7.14 1.92 4.18
C ALA A 81 8.26 2.93 3.85
N GLY A 82 8.32 3.39 2.60
CA GLY A 82 9.19 4.50 2.19
C GLY A 82 8.88 5.79 2.93
N VAL A 83 7.60 6.16 3.03
CA VAL A 83 7.14 7.33 3.81
C VAL A 83 7.54 7.20 5.28
N PHE A 84 7.34 6.03 5.87
CA PHE A 84 7.75 5.77 7.26
C PHE A 84 9.26 5.89 7.49
N LYS A 85 10.08 5.49 6.51
CA LYS A 85 11.54 5.70 6.59
C LYS A 85 11.95 7.16 6.45
N LEU A 86 11.22 7.95 5.66
CA LEU A 86 11.58 9.34 5.37
C LEU A 86 11.07 10.34 6.41
N ILE A 87 9.82 10.18 6.88
CA ILE A 87 9.11 11.15 7.72
C ILE A 87 8.89 10.60 9.15
N GLY A 88 9.14 9.31 9.37
CA GLY A 88 8.95 8.64 10.65
C GLY A 88 7.65 7.83 10.73
N LEU A 89 7.52 7.09 11.83
CA LEU A 89 6.41 6.16 12.07
C LEU A 89 5.24 6.90 12.72
N GLY A 90 4.02 6.67 12.22
CA GLY A 90 2.80 7.14 12.86
C GLY A 90 1.59 7.18 11.93
N LEU A 91 0.40 7.26 12.54
CA LEU A 91 -0.87 7.33 11.82
C LEU A 91 -0.99 8.60 10.98
N TRP A 92 -0.51 9.73 11.52
CA TRP A 92 -0.51 11.01 10.81
C TRP A 92 0.31 10.93 9.51
N GLN A 93 1.49 10.32 9.53
CA GLN A 93 2.33 10.14 8.35
C GLN A 93 1.65 9.24 7.31
N ALA A 94 0.95 8.19 7.77
CA ALA A 94 0.24 7.29 6.87
C ALA A 94 -0.96 7.97 6.18
N ARG A 95 -1.75 8.73 6.93
CA ARG A 95 -2.87 9.51 6.39
C ARG A 95 -2.40 10.66 5.51
N LEU A 96 -1.25 11.26 5.81
CA LEU A 96 -0.66 12.29 4.96
C LEU A 96 -0.38 11.73 3.55
N PHE A 97 0.12 10.50 3.45
CA PHE A 97 0.35 9.84 2.17
C PHE A 97 -0.94 9.67 1.35
N THR A 98 -2.04 9.23 1.97
CA THR A 98 -3.33 9.07 1.27
C THR A 98 -3.94 10.41 0.86
N ILE A 99 -3.74 11.47 1.65
CA ILE A 99 -4.15 12.84 1.31
C ILE A 99 -3.39 13.38 0.12
N VAL A 100 -2.07 13.15 0.06
CA VAL A 100 -1.28 13.51 -1.11
C VAL A 100 -1.79 12.77 -2.36
N CYS A 101 -2.16 11.49 -2.24
CA CYS A 101 -2.77 10.74 -3.34
C CYS A 101 -4.14 11.31 -3.76
N GLY A 102 -4.98 11.67 -2.80
CA GLY A 102 -6.27 12.34 -3.04
C GLY A 102 -6.09 13.67 -3.76
N LEU A 103 -5.16 14.51 -3.29
CA LEU A 103 -4.82 15.78 -3.93
C LEU A 103 -4.30 15.58 -5.37
N LEU A 104 -3.40 14.62 -5.59
CA LEU A 104 -2.91 14.28 -6.92
C LEU A 104 -4.07 13.85 -7.83
N THR A 105 -5.04 13.11 -7.32
CA THR A 105 -6.23 12.72 -8.08
C THR A 105 -7.03 13.94 -8.55
N VAL A 106 -7.24 14.95 -7.69
CA VAL A 106 -7.90 16.21 -8.06
C VAL A 106 -7.13 16.95 -9.16
N LEU A 107 -5.81 17.08 -8.99
CA LEU A 107 -4.95 17.79 -9.94
C LEU A 107 -4.87 17.08 -11.30
N LEU A 108 -4.77 15.74 -11.31
CA LEU A 108 -4.74 14.94 -12.52
C LEU A 108 -6.11 14.95 -13.23
N THR A 109 -7.21 14.97 -12.48
CA THR A 109 -8.57 15.12 -13.04
C THR A 109 -8.71 16.45 -13.77
N TYR A 110 -8.26 17.55 -13.15
CA TYR A 110 -8.20 18.85 -13.80
C TYR A 110 -7.31 18.82 -15.05
N GLY A 111 -6.12 18.25 -14.94
CA GLY A 111 -5.17 18.13 -16.04
C GLY A 111 -5.76 17.37 -17.23
N LEU A 112 -6.44 16.26 -16.97
CA LEU A 112 -7.07 15.43 -17.99
C LEU A 112 -8.24 16.15 -18.66
N GLY A 113 -9.16 16.73 -17.88
CA GLY A 113 -10.29 17.49 -18.42
C GLY A 113 -9.84 18.70 -19.25
N ARG A 114 -8.79 19.41 -18.81
CA ARG A 114 -8.17 20.49 -19.58
C ARG A 114 -7.55 20.02 -20.89
N LYS A 115 -6.96 18.82 -20.91
CA LYS A 115 -6.29 18.25 -22.07
C LYS A 115 -7.27 17.73 -23.12
N LEU A 116 -8.38 17.15 -22.68
CA LEU A 116 -9.42 16.58 -23.55
C LEU A 116 -10.38 17.65 -24.08
N PHE A 117 -10.72 18.66 -23.27
CA PHE A 117 -11.68 19.70 -23.62
C PHE A 117 -11.05 21.09 -23.45
N ASN A 118 -11.26 21.73 -22.30
CA ASN A 118 -10.75 23.06 -21.98
C ASN A 118 -10.56 23.20 -20.45
N SER A 119 -9.90 24.27 -20.03
CA SER A 119 -9.60 24.51 -18.61
C SER A 119 -10.83 24.64 -17.72
N GLY A 120 -11.96 25.14 -18.25
CA GLY A 120 -13.20 25.27 -17.49
C GLY A 120 -13.80 23.90 -17.15
N VAL A 121 -13.90 23.01 -18.15
CA VAL A 121 -14.40 21.63 -17.96
C VAL A 121 -13.52 20.87 -16.96
N GLY A 122 -12.20 21.00 -17.06
CA GLY A 122 -11.29 20.41 -16.07
C GLY A 122 -11.54 20.92 -14.65
N ALA A 123 -11.77 22.22 -14.48
CA ALA A 123 -11.98 22.81 -13.16
C ALA A 123 -13.34 22.37 -12.57
N VAL A 124 -14.39 22.33 -13.39
CA VAL A 124 -15.71 21.82 -12.98
C VAL A 124 -15.64 20.34 -12.61
N ALA A 125 -14.93 19.51 -13.39
CA ALA A 125 -14.76 18.09 -13.07
C ALA A 125 -14.01 17.86 -11.75
N ALA A 126 -12.94 18.62 -11.49
CA ALA A 126 -12.20 18.55 -10.24
C ALA A 126 -13.02 19.04 -9.04
N ALA A 127 -13.79 20.12 -9.21
CA ALA A 127 -14.71 20.61 -8.18
C ALA A 127 -15.80 19.57 -7.88
N ALA A 128 -16.43 19.02 -8.92
CA ALA A 128 -17.43 17.97 -8.80
C ALA A 128 -16.89 16.75 -8.04
N LEU A 129 -15.65 16.32 -8.32
CA LEU A 129 -15.02 15.23 -7.59
C LEU A 129 -14.87 15.52 -6.08
N CYS A 130 -14.66 16.78 -5.70
CA CYS A 130 -14.49 17.19 -4.31
C CYS A 130 -15.83 17.40 -3.58
N THR A 131 -16.89 17.77 -4.30
CA THR A 131 -18.16 18.22 -3.70
C THR A 131 -19.34 17.27 -3.91
N ILE A 132 -19.30 16.35 -4.88
CA ILE A 132 -20.40 15.42 -5.10
C ILE A 132 -20.53 14.50 -3.89
N LYS A 133 -21.69 14.54 -3.25
CA LYS A 133 -22.08 13.63 -2.17
C LYS A 133 -22.64 12.35 -2.81
N LEU A 134 -21.90 11.24 -2.75
CA LEU A 134 -22.37 9.92 -3.24
C LEU A 134 -22.83 8.99 -2.11
N SER A 135 -22.46 9.27 -0.86
CA SER A 135 -22.85 8.40 0.25
C SER A 135 -24.27 8.71 0.72
N VAL A 136 -25.05 7.66 0.93
CA VAL A 136 -26.34 7.68 1.62
C VAL A 136 -26.16 7.59 3.14
N ASP A 137 -24.98 7.14 3.59
CA ASP A 137 -24.71 6.91 5.01
C ASP A 137 -24.38 8.23 5.73
N GLU A 138 -25.06 8.50 6.84
CA GLU A 138 -24.95 9.74 7.62
C GLU A 138 -23.69 9.82 8.48
N ARG A 139 -23.00 8.68 8.69
CA ARG A 139 -21.83 8.59 9.60
C ARG A 139 -20.56 9.22 9.02
N VAL A 140 -20.56 9.55 7.73
CA VAL A 140 -19.41 10.09 7.00
C VAL A 140 -19.84 11.40 6.34
N THR A 141 -18.90 12.31 6.01
CA THR A 141 -19.26 13.60 5.39
C THR A 141 -20.05 13.41 4.09
N GLY A 142 -19.91 12.22 3.49
CA GLY A 142 -20.60 11.76 2.30
C GLY A 142 -19.89 12.20 1.03
N MET A 143 -18.79 12.93 1.16
CA MET A 143 -17.89 13.38 0.10
C MET A 143 -16.83 12.29 -0.13
N PRO A 144 -17.00 11.43 -1.15
CA PRO A 144 -16.27 10.16 -1.23
C PRO A 144 -14.75 10.35 -1.28
N LEU A 145 -14.27 11.36 -2.02
CA LEU A 145 -12.84 11.62 -2.12
C LEU A 145 -12.25 12.09 -0.78
N LEU A 146 -12.95 12.97 -0.07
CA LEU A 146 -12.49 13.51 1.21
C LEU A 146 -12.44 12.41 2.26
N ASP A 147 -13.48 11.60 2.31
CA ASP A 147 -13.64 10.51 3.26
C ASP A 147 -12.60 9.41 3.02
N ILE A 148 -12.42 8.99 1.75
CA ILE A 148 -11.42 7.97 1.40
C ILE A 148 -10.00 8.48 1.61
N ALA A 149 -9.71 9.74 1.31
CA ALA A 149 -8.35 10.27 1.46
C ALA A 149 -7.91 10.43 2.92
N ARG A 150 -8.86 10.56 3.85
CA ARG A 150 -8.60 10.65 5.30
C ARG A 150 -8.26 9.32 5.95
N VAL A 151 -8.60 8.22 5.31
CA VAL A 151 -8.38 6.86 5.82
C VAL A 151 -7.22 6.23 5.05
N VAL A 152 -6.38 5.46 5.75
CA VAL A 152 -5.29 4.71 5.11
C VAL A 152 -5.85 3.56 4.28
N ARG A 153 -6.24 3.85 3.03
CA ARG A 153 -6.74 2.86 2.06
C ARG A 153 -5.85 2.79 0.82
N PHE A 154 -5.55 1.57 0.38
CA PHE A 154 -4.77 1.34 -0.84
C PHE A 154 -5.49 1.75 -2.13
N ASP A 155 -6.82 1.79 -2.10
CA ASP A 155 -7.70 2.16 -3.22
C ASP A 155 -7.43 3.58 -3.73
N VAL A 156 -7.01 4.50 -2.85
CA VAL A 156 -6.78 5.92 -3.18
C VAL A 156 -5.64 6.11 -4.18
N LEU A 157 -4.74 5.14 -4.27
CA LEU A 157 -3.59 5.20 -5.17
C LEU A 157 -3.94 4.80 -6.61
N VAL A 158 -5.00 3.99 -6.79
CA VAL A 158 -5.44 3.54 -8.11
C VAL A 158 -5.86 4.69 -9.04
N PRO A 159 -6.73 5.64 -8.64
CA PRO A 159 -7.13 6.72 -9.54
C PRO A 159 -5.95 7.62 -9.94
N VAL A 160 -4.93 7.78 -9.09
CA VAL A 160 -3.69 8.51 -9.43
C VAL A 160 -3.02 7.88 -10.65
N TRP A 161 -2.76 6.57 -10.60
CA TRP A 161 -2.11 5.86 -11.71
C TRP A 161 -2.99 5.78 -12.96
N VAL A 162 -4.30 5.57 -12.80
CA VAL A 162 -5.23 5.52 -13.94
C VAL A 162 -5.34 6.87 -14.65
N LEU A 163 -5.48 7.97 -13.91
CA LEU A 163 -5.53 9.31 -14.51
C LEU A 163 -4.21 9.69 -15.17
N LEU A 164 -3.09 9.30 -14.57
CA LEU A 164 -1.77 9.48 -15.18
C LEU A 164 -1.63 8.66 -16.48
N ALA A 165 -2.11 7.42 -16.50
CA ALA A 165 -2.16 6.60 -17.71
C ALA A 165 -3.01 7.26 -18.81
N CYS A 166 -4.20 7.76 -18.47
CA CYS A 166 -5.08 8.50 -19.38
C CYS A 166 -4.41 9.76 -19.95
N LEU A 167 -3.68 10.52 -19.11
CA LEU A 167 -2.93 11.70 -19.54
C LEU A 167 -1.79 11.34 -20.50
N CYS A 168 -1.02 10.31 -20.18
CA CYS A 168 0.03 9.78 -21.07
C CYS A 168 -0.56 9.33 -22.40
N PHE A 169 -1.69 8.61 -22.38
CA PHE A 169 -2.40 8.16 -23.59
C PHE A 169 -2.87 9.34 -24.45
N ALA A 170 -3.54 10.33 -23.85
CA ALA A 170 -3.99 11.53 -24.54
C ALA A 170 -2.81 12.32 -25.14
N HIS A 171 -1.69 12.40 -24.42
CA HIS A 171 -0.49 13.06 -24.93
C HIS A 171 0.14 12.28 -26.10
N ALA A 172 0.21 10.95 -26.01
CA ALA A 172 0.72 10.12 -27.08
C ALA A 172 -0.07 10.29 -28.38
N HIS A 173 -1.40 10.35 -28.28
CA HIS A 173 -2.29 10.52 -29.43
C HIS A 173 -2.06 11.87 -30.13
N GLN A 174 -1.94 12.96 -29.36
CA GLN A 174 -1.66 14.29 -29.91
C GLN A 174 -0.29 14.39 -30.59
N GLN A 175 0.70 13.63 -30.12
CA GLN A 175 2.07 13.64 -30.68
C GLN A 175 2.25 12.70 -31.87
N LYS A 176 1.28 11.81 -32.13
CA LYS A 176 1.39 10.75 -33.16
C LYS A 176 1.75 11.31 -34.54
N HIS A 177 1.22 12.47 -34.91
CA HIS A 177 1.45 13.09 -36.21
C HIS A 177 2.76 13.89 -36.31
N LYS A 178 3.33 14.33 -35.17
CA LYS A 178 4.52 15.19 -35.15
C LYS A 178 5.79 14.39 -34.91
N HIS A 179 5.79 13.55 -33.88
CA HIS A 179 6.99 12.83 -33.42
C HIS A 179 6.61 11.44 -32.91
N GLN A 180 6.66 10.45 -33.79
CA GLN A 180 6.30 9.06 -33.47
C GLN A 180 7.12 8.48 -32.31
N SER A 181 8.41 8.82 -32.19
CA SER A 181 9.27 8.35 -31.08
C SER A 181 8.79 8.84 -29.72
N ILE A 182 8.36 10.10 -29.62
CA ILE A 182 7.82 10.70 -28.39
C ILE A 182 6.48 10.04 -28.04
N ALA A 183 5.60 9.84 -29.03
CA ALA A 183 4.33 9.15 -28.83
C ALA A 183 4.53 7.74 -28.23
N ASN A 184 5.50 6.98 -28.76
CA ASN A 184 5.83 5.64 -28.23
C ASN A 184 6.29 5.66 -26.77
N ARG A 185 7.09 6.67 -26.36
CA ARG A 185 7.52 6.82 -24.96
C ARG A 185 6.32 7.04 -24.04
N PHE A 186 5.36 7.88 -24.44
CA PHE A 186 4.15 8.10 -23.66
C PHE A 186 3.23 6.87 -23.62
N LEU A 187 3.15 6.08 -24.69
CA LEU A 187 2.42 4.80 -24.68
C LEU A 187 3.07 3.79 -23.73
N PHE A 188 4.40 3.71 -23.71
CA PHE A 188 5.11 2.88 -22.75
C PHE A 188 4.83 3.33 -21.30
N LEU A 189 4.93 4.63 -21.02
CA LEU A 189 4.60 5.19 -19.70
C LEU A 189 3.15 4.93 -19.30
N CYS A 190 2.21 5.00 -20.25
CA CYS A 190 0.82 4.64 -20.03
C CYS A 190 0.70 3.17 -19.56
N GLY A 191 1.33 2.23 -20.24
CA GLY A 191 1.36 0.82 -19.84
C GLY A 191 1.99 0.59 -18.46
N VAL A 192 3.08 1.29 -18.14
CA VAL A 192 3.69 1.26 -16.80
C VAL A 192 2.70 1.75 -15.73
N CYS A 193 2.01 2.86 -15.98
CA CYS A 193 1.01 3.40 -15.05
C CYS A 193 -0.15 2.42 -14.84
N VAL A 194 -0.65 1.76 -15.89
CA VAL A 194 -1.69 0.72 -15.77
C VAL A 194 -1.20 -0.49 -14.96
N GLY A 195 0.05 -0.92 -15.17
CA GLY A 195 0.69 -1.96 -14.37
C GLY A 195 0.78 -1.58 -12.88
N LEU A 196 1.20 -0.36 -12.58
CA LEU A 196 1.26 0.17 -11.21
C LEU A 196 -0.13 0.33 -10.59
N ALA A 197 -1.15 0.69 -11.37
CA ALA A 197 -2.54 0.67 -10.92
C ALA A 197 -2.97 -0.74 -10.50
N GLY A 198 -2.64 -1.76 -11.30
CA GLY A 198 -2.91 -3.17 -10.98
C GLY A 198 -2.15 -3.67 -9.74
N LEU A 199 -0.92 -3.22 -9.53
CA LEU A 199 -0.14 -3.51 -8.31
C LEU A 199 -0.61 -2.71 -7.09
N SER A 200 -1.41 -1.66 -7.27
CA SER A 200 -2.09 -0.97 -6.17
C SER A 200 -3.36 -1.71 -5.79
N HIS A 201 -4.16 -2.09 -6.79
CA HIS A 201 -5.35 -2.93 -6.61
C HIS A 201 -5.72 -3.66 -7.90
N VAL A 202 -6.30 -4.86 -7.76
CA VAL A 202 -6.82 -5.68 -8.88
C VAL A 202 -7.77 -4.92 -9.81
N TYR A 203 -8.69 -4.06 -9.32
CA TYR A 203 -9.60 -3.32 -10.19
C TYR A 203 -8.88 -2.26 -11.03
N GLY A 204 -7.65 -1.86 -10.65
CA GLY A 204 -6.79 -1.03 -11.48
C GLY A 204 -6.53 -1.66 -12.86
N LEU A 205 -6.52 -2.99 -12.96
CA LEU A 205 -6.40 -3.70 -14.25
C LEU A 205 -7.61 -3.50 -15.17
N LEU A 206 -8.79 -3.15 -14.64
CA LEU A 206 -9.97 -2.84 -15.46
C LEU A 206 -9.70 -1.64 -16.37
N SER A 207 -8.83 -0.70 -15.96
CA SER A 207 -8.41 0.44 -16.80
C SER A 207 -7.74 0.00 -18.11
N CYS A 208 -7.09 -1.17 -18.12
CA CYS A 208 -6.49 -1.73 -19.33
C CYS A 208 -7.57 -1.98 -20.41
N ARG A 209 -8.73 -2.51 -20.01
CA ARG A 209 -9.85 -2.79 -20.93
C ARG A 209 -10.44 -1.50 -21.50
N TYR A 210 -10.57 -0.45 -20.69
CA TYR A 210 -11.06 0.85 -21.16
C TYR A 210 -10.10 1.49 -22.17
N LEU A 211 -8.80 1.54 -21.84
CA LEU A 211 -7.79 2.12 -22.73
C LEU A 211 -7.62 1.31 -24.02
N TRP A 212 -7.74 -0.01 -23.93
CA TRP A 212 -7.77 -0.89 -25.09
C TRP A 212 -8.93 -0.57 -26.04
N GLY A 213 -10.15 -0.46 -25.51
CA GLY A 213 -11.34 -0.12 -26.29
C GLY A 213 -11.16 1.20 -27.03
N CYS A 214 -10.61 2.21 -26.38
CA CYS A 214 -10.29 3.50 -27.01
C CYS A 214 -9.19 3.41 -28.09
N GLY A 215 -8.20 2.53 -27.91
CA GLY A 215 -7.08 2.37 -28.84
C GLY A 215 -7.42 1.59 -30.11
N CYS A 216 -8.31 0.60 -30.03
CA CYS A 216 -8.66 -0.28 -31.15
C CYS A 216 -9.53 0.40 -32.22
N GLY A 217 -10.34 1.41 -31.86
CA GLY A 217 -11.22 2.10 -32.81
C GLY A 217 -10.50 2.94 -33.88
N ASN A 218 -9.18 3.10 -33.81
CA ASN A 218 -8.45 4.05 -34.64
C ASN A 218 -7.18 3.44 -35.27
N THR A 219 -7.35 2.52 -36.24
CA THR A 219 -6.39 1.96 -37.25
C THR A 219 -4.92 1.67 -36.85
N GLY A 220 -4.56 1.75 -35.57
CA GLY A 220 -3.22 1.52 -35.04
C GLY A 220 -3.23 0.74 -33.72
N GLY A 221 -4.33 0.04 -33.44
CA GLY A 221 -4.56 -0.70 -32.20
C GLY A 221 -3.47 -1.72 -31.90
N GLU A 222 -3.00 -2.48 -32.88
CA GLU A 222 -2.02 -3.58 -32.67
C GLU A 222 -0.70 -3.14 -32.03
N ARG A 223 -0.22 -1.92 -32.32
CA ARG A 223 0.99 -1.39 -31.68
C ARG A 223 0.73 -1.00 -30.23
N PHE A 224 -0.44 -0.45 -29.93
CA PHE A 224 -0.85 -0.11 -28.57
C PHE A 224 -0.93 -1.37 -27.69
N VAL A 225 -1.59 -2.41 -28.21
CA VAL A 225 -1.67 -3.75 -27.60
C VAL A 225 -0.30 -4.24 -27.17
N ARG A 226 0.66 -4.27 -28.11
CA ARG A 226 2.00 -4.80 -27.85
C ARG A 226 2.71 -4.04 -26.74
N TRP A 227 2.67 -2.71 -26.73
CA TRP A 227 3.36 -1.91 -25.73
C TRP A 227 2.72 -1.99 -24.35
N VAL A 228 1.38 -1.95 -24.27
CA VAL A 228 0.67 -2.08 -22.99
C VAL A 228 0.88 -3.47 -22.40
N CYS A 229 0.74 -4.52 -23.21
CA CYS A 229 1.02 -5.88 -22.76
C CYS A 229 2.48 -6.05 -22.32
N MET A 230 3.45 -5.53 -23.06
CA MET A 230 4.87 -5.60 -22.66
C MET A 230 5.14 -4.86 -21.35
N ALA A 231 4.61 -3.64 -21.17
CA ALA A 231 4.83 -2.85 -19.96
C ALA A 231 4.10 -3.44 -18.73
N CYS A 232 2.85 -3.87 -18.89
CA CYS A 232 2.12 -4.58 -17.83
C CYS A 232 2.85 -5.87 -17.47
N SER A 233 3.23 -6.69 -18.45
CA SER A 233 3.99 -7.92 -18.20
C SER A 233 5.34 -7.64 -17.56
N ALA A 234 6.06 -6.58 -17.93
CA ALA A 234 7.33 -6.23 -17.28
C ALA A 234 7.16 -5.89 -15.79
N VAL A 235 6.09 -5.16 -15.45
CA VAL A 235 5.74 -4.84 -14.05
C VAL A 235 5.36 -6.09 -13.25
N TRP A 236 4.65 -7.04 -13.87
CA TRP A 236 4.28 -8.31 -13.23
C TRP A 236 5.44 -9.32 -13.17
N LEU A 237 6.29 -9.37 -14.19
CA LEU A 237 7.50 -10.20 -14.23
C LEU A 237 8.51 -9.77 -13.16
N TRP A 238 8.57 -8.48 -12.83
CA TRP A 238 9.33 -8.00 -11.69
C TRP A 238 8.88 -8.65 -10.37
N ARG A 239 7.58 -8.94 -10.22
CA ARG A 239 7.03 -9.65 -9.05
C ARG A 239 7.39 -11.15 -9.04
N LEU A 240 7.56 -11.76 -10.21
CA LEU A 240 7.97 -13.17 -10.35
C LEU A 240 9.47 -13.39 -10.19
N CYS A 241 10.27 -12.32 -10.11
CA CYS A 241 11.72 -12.40 -9.88
C CYS A 241 12.16 -11.74 -8.55
N PRO A 242 11.61 -12.14 -7.38
CA PRO A 242 11.97 -11.53 -6.11
C PRO A 242 13.41 -11.86 -5.65
N GLY A 243 14.13 -12.74 -6.34
CA GLY A 243 15.41 -13.30 -5.88
C GLY A 243 16.70 -12.57 -6.28
N CYS A 244 16.73 -11.75 -7.34
CA CYS A 244 18.03 -11.44 -7.97
C CYS A 244 18.65 -10.05 -7.71
N CYS A 245 17.92 -8.98 -7.37
CA CYS A 245 18.54 -7.64 -7.48
C CYS A 245 18.50 -6.71 -6.25
N LEU A 246 17.45 -6.68 -5.42
CA LEU A 246 17.38 -5.64 -4.36
C LEU A 246 17.86 -6.09 -2.97
N CYS A 247 17.68 -7.35 -2.58
CA CYS A 247 18.05 -7.79 -1.23
C CYS A 247 19.58 -7.92 -1.05
N CYS A 248 20.30 -8.26 -2.12
CA CYS A 248 21.75 -8.47 -2.07
C CYS A 248 22.56 -7.17 -1.90
N LYS A 249 21.97 -6.01 -2.22
CA LYS A 249 22.65 -4.71 -2.11
C LYS A 249 22.44 -4.02 -0.76
N MET A 250 21.36 -4.34 -0.05
CA MET A 250 21.04 -3.68 1.24
C MET A 250 21.68 -4.39 2.45
N SER A 251 22.01 -5.68 2.34
CA SER A 251 22.69 -6.45 3.40
C SER A 251 24.21 -6.15 3.51
N ARG A 252 24.83 -5.55 2.48
CA ARG A 252 26.26 -5.18 2.53
C ARG A 252 26.55 -3.86 3.26
N ALA A 253 25.55 -3.04 3.58
CA ALA A 253 25.77 -1.74 4.19
C ALA A 253 25.87 -1.76 5.74
N THR A 254 25.56 -2.87 6.40
CA THR A 254 25.53 -2.96 7.88
C THR A 254 26.46 -4.02 8.48
N SER A 255 27.21 -4.78 7.68
CA SER A 255 28.26 -5.68 8.21
C SER A 255 29.64 -5.03 8.17
N GLY A 256 29.77 -3.89 8.84
CA GLY A 256 31.06 -3.42 9.37
C GLY A 256 31.48 -4.29 10.56
N LYS A 257 31.71 -5.58 10.33
CA LYS A 257 32.40 -6.44 11.30
C LYS A 257 33.87 -6.42 10.93
N THR A 258 34.63 -5.63 11.69
CA THR A 258 36.07 -5.81 11.88
C THR A 258 36.35 -7.28 12.14
N CYS A 259 36.99 -7.95 11.17
CA CYS A 259 37.66 -9.22 11.39
C CYS A 259 38.81 -8.95 12.35
N VAL A 260 38.60 -9.22 13.64
CA VAL A 260 39.70 -9.47 14.57
C VAL A 260 40.28 -10.82 14.19
N THR A 261 41.40 -10.81 13.49
CA THR A 261 42.26 -11.96 13.25
C THR A 261 42.79 -12.45 14.60
N ARG A 262 42.11 -13.43 15.20
CA ARG A 262 42.69 -14.23 16.27
C ARG A 262 43.52 -15.34 15.63
N ALA A 263 44.83 -15.15 15.66
CA ALA A 263 45.81 -16.15 15.26
C ALA A 263 45.71 -17.40 16.17
N GLY A 264 45.88 -18.57 15.56
CA GLY A 264 46.30 -19.79 16.25
C GLY A 264 45.17 -20.73 16.65
N LEU A 265 44.82 -21.64 15.73
CA LEU A 265 44.64 -23.07 16.07
C LEU A 265 44.50 -23.89 14.78
N THR A 266 45.45 -24.80 14.61
CA THR A 266 45.60 -25.76 13.53
C THR A 266 44.82 -27.05 13.81
N LEU A 267 44.14 -27.55 12.75
CA LEU A 267 43.76 -28.95 12.43
C LEU A 267 42.61 -29.61 13.24
N PRO A 268 41.97 -30.71 12.74
CA PRO A 268 42.10 -31.38 11.43
C PRO A 268 40.77 -31.61 10.67
N THR A 269 40.92 -31.92 9.38
CA THR A 269 39.94 -32.60 8.51
C THR A 269 39.67 -34.04 8.96
N ARG A 270 38.39 -34.44 9.08
CA ARG A 270 37.95 -35.80 8.69
C ARG A 270 36.43 -35.93 8.57
N SER A 271 36.08 -36.86 7.70
CA SER A 271 34.80 -37.31 7.18
C SER A 271 33.90 -38.04 8.19
N SER A 272 32.61 -38.02 7.86
CA SER A 272 31.60 -39.10 7.97
C SER A 272 31.11 -39.60 9.34
N CYS A 273 29.78 -39.73 9.40
CA CYS A 273 28.94 -40.72 10.09
C CYS A 273 28.12 -40.32 11.33
N CYS A 274 26.83 -40.70 11.20
CA CYS A 274 25.87 -41.12 12.22
C CYS A 274 25.19 -40.10 13.14
N ALA A 275 23.91 -39.87 12.80
CA ALA A 275 22.74 -40.21 13.63
C ALA A 275 22.86 -40.05 15.15
N THR A 276 22.02 -39.18 15.73
CA THR A 276 21.37 -39.47 17.02
C THR A 276 20.03 -38.73 17.14
N CYS A 277 18.95 -39.50 17.25
CA CYS A 277 17.70 -39.10 17.89
C CYS A 277 17.99 -38.67 19.33
N ALA A 278 17.46 -37.52 19.76
CA ALA A 278 17.33 -37.22 21.18
C ALA A 278 15.86 -36.90 21.49
N THR A 279 15.19 -37.91 22.02
CA THR A 279 13.98 -37.86 22.83
C THR A 279 14.16 -36.88 23.99
N ASN A 280 13.26 -35.90 24.11
CA ASN A 280 13.14 -35.07 25.31
C ASN A 280 12.39 -35.85 26.38
N THR A 281 13.13 -36.33 27.38
CA THR A 281 12.60 -36.89 28.62
C THR A 281 12.22 -35.74 29.56
N ILE A 282 10.96 -35.74 30.01
CA ILE A 282 10.43 -34.87 31.04
C ILE A 282 11.01 -35.32 32.39
N ALA A 283 11.82 -34.46 33.02
CA ALA A 283 12.24 -34.64 34.41
C ALA A 283 11.36 -33.75 35.31
N THR A 284 10.43 -34.38 36.02
CA THR A 284 9.76 -33.80 37.18
C THR A 284 10.75 -33.72 38.34
N SER A 285 11.13 -32.50 38.73
CA SER A 285 11.80 -32.25 40.00
C SER A 285 10.80 -31.69 41.00
N THR A 286 10.55 -32.46 42.05
CA THR A 286 9.86 -32.06 43.27
C THR A 286 10.81 -31.23 44.12
N GLY A 287 10.52 -29.94 44.28
CA GLY A 287 11.27 -29.01 45.12
C GLY A 287 10.33 -28.22 46.03
N SER A 288 10.41 -28.52 47.32
CA SER A 288 9.75 -27.88 48.46
C SER A 288 10.01 -26.36 48.54
N ALA A 289 8.95 -25.58 48.75
CA ALA A 289 9.01 -24.13 48.98
C ALA A 289 9.14 -23.78 50.47
N PRO A 290 9.95 -22.77 50.84
CA PRO A 290 9.87 -22.12 52.13
C PRO A 290 8.81 -21.01 52.16
N THR A 291 8.18 -20.90 53.32
CA THR A 291 7.21 -19.88 53.74
C THR A 291 7.82 -18.48 53.78
N THR A 292 7.25 -17.55 53.02
CA THR A 292 7.35 -16.11 53.29
C THR A 292 5.98 -15.47 53.15
N SER A 293 5.52 -14.90 54.26
CA SER A 293 4.32 -14.11 54.45
C SER A 293 4.38 -12.80 53.67
N LEU A 294 3.42 -12.58 52.78
CA LEU A 294 3.12 -11.26 52.22
C LEU A 294 1.66 -10.93 52.49
N SER A 295 1.48 -9.88 53.29
CA SER A 295 0.22 -9.23 53.61
C SER A 295 -0.46 -8.74 52.33
N CYS A 296 -1.66 -9.25 52.05
CA CYS A 296 -2.46 -8.88 50.90
C CYS A 296 -3.62 -7.99 51.37
N SER A 297 -3.50 -6.69 51.11
CA SER A 297 -4.57 -5.72 51.29
C SER A 297 -5.38 -5.58 50.00
N ARG A 298 -6.65 -6.01 50.08
CA ARG A 298 -7.84 -5.54 49.35
C ARG A 298 -7.76 -5.43 47.81
N GLY A 299 -8.44 -6.41 47.19
CA GLY A 299 -9.51 -6.15 46.23
C GLY A 299 -9.06 -5.92 44.80
N TRP A 300 -9.40 -6.87 43.92
CA TRP A 300 -10.36 -6.71 42.82
C TRP A 300 -10.54 -8.08 42.16
N ALA A 301 -11.80 -8.44 41.89
CA ALA A 301 -12.20 -9.76 41.43
C ALA A 301 -11.80 -10.01 39.97
N CYS A 302 -11.01 -11.06 39.73
CA CYS A 302 -10.86 -11.70 38.42
C CYS A 302 -11.81 -12.90 38.36
N GLY A 303 -12.86 -12.81 37.55
CA GLY A 303 -13.70 -13.94 37.17
C GLY A 303 -13.15 -14.61 35.92
N CYS A 304 -12.55 -15.80 36.07
CA CYS A 304 -12.34 -16.78 35.01
C CYS A 304 -12.37 -18.17 35.65
N CYS A 305 -13.43 -18.93 35.40
CA CYS A 305 -13.45 -20.37 35.63
C CYS A 305 -14.44 -21.00 34.64
N PRO A 306 -14.01 -21.86 33.70
CA PRO A 306 -14.91 -22.77 32.99
C PRO A 306 -14.76 -24.18 33.58
N ALA A 307 -15.83 -24.70 34.18
CA ALA A 307 -15.95 -26.11 34.50
C ALA A 307 -17.42 -26.49 34.54
N VAL A 308 -17.94 -27.14 33.49
CA VAL A 308 -18.97 -28.18 33.64
C VAL A 308 -18.79 -29.22 32.53
N CYS A 309 -18.63 -30.46 32.98
CA CYS A 309 -18.62 -31.71 32.24
C CYS A 309 -20.03 -32.12 31.79
N CYS A 310 -20.08 -32.69 30.58
CA CYS A 310 -20.80 -33.90 30.17
C CYS A 310 -21.82 -34.53 31.15
N SER A 311 -23.08 -34.69 30.71
CA SER A 311 -23.89 -35.91 30.93
C SER A 311 -25.19 -35.94 30.10
N THR A 312 -25.22 -36.88 29.14
CA THR A 312 -26.31 -37.84 28.80
C THR A 312 -27.71 -37.42 28.30
N MET A 313 -28.07 -38.06 27.17
CA MET A 313 -29.40 -38.55 26.73
C MET A 313 -30.26 -39.05 27.93
N ARG A 314 -31.60 -39.10 27.92
CA ARG A 314 -32.53 -39.69 26.94
C ARG A 314 -33.98 -39.42 27.40
N ALA A 315 -34.92 -39.59 26.47
CA ALA A 315 -36.38 -39.50 26.58
C ALA A 315 -37.04 -40.23 27.77
N CYS A 316 -38.05 -39.60 28.36
CA CYS A 316 -39.48 -39.96 28.38
C CYS A 316 -40.25 -38.89 29.14
#